data_AF-C5LY01-F1
#
_entry.id   AF-C5LY01-F1
#
_cell.length_a   1.000
_cell.length_b   1.000
_cell.length_c   1.000
_cell.angle_alpha   90.00
_cell.angle_beta   90.00
_cell.angle_gamma   90.00
#
_symmetry.space_group_name_H-M   'P 1'
#
loop_
_entity.id
_entity.type
_entity.pdbx_description
1 polymer ?
#
loop_
_entity_poly.entity_id
_entity_poly.type
_entity_poly.pdbx_seq_one_letter_code
_entity_poly.pdbx_strand_id
1 'polypeptide(L)'
;WSTPVLDSAGQEELVPCKGPRTVMSDGSCWSWRVVVDSNTDENGYQYAMSFGEGSSWMKESDVWCYVRRRVFRGTKVKAGKASPLMEK
;
A
#
# COMPACT_ATOMS: atom_id res chain seq x y z
N TRP A 1 1.07 5.08 -15.30
CA TRP A 1 -0.35 4.78 -15.56
C TRP A 1 -1.15 5.53 -14.52
N SER A 2 -1.75 6.66 -14.91
CA SER A 2 -2.55 7.50 -14.03
C SER A 2 -3.98 7.47 -14.55
N THR A 3 -4.95 7.15 -13.71
CA THR A 3 -6.38 7.17 -14.08
C THR A 3 -6.94 8.58 -13.87
N PRO A 4 -7.59 9.18 -14.87
CA PRO A 4 -8.24 10.47 -14.73
C PRO A 4 -9.52 10.36 -13.91
N VAL A 5 -9.79 11.37 -13.08
CA VAL A 5 -11.09 11.59 -12.42
C VAL A 5 -11.62 12.90 -12.98
N LEU A 6 -12.85 12.88 -13.50
CA LEU A 6 -13.54 14.04 -14.06
C LEU A 6 -13.97 14.98 -12.93
N ASP A 7 -13.64 16.27 -13.03
CA ASP A 7 -14.20 17.29 -12.15
C ASP A 7 -15.62 17.71 -12.59
N SER A 8 -16.26 18.58 -11.80
CA SER A 8 -17.61 19.09 -12.07
C SER A 8 -17.71 20.01 -13.30
N ALA A 9 -16.57 20.38 -13.89
CA ALA A 9 -16.45 21.15 -15.12
C ALA A 9 -16.09 20.28 -16.34
N GLY A 10 -15.96 18.95 -16.16
CA GLY A 10 -15.58 18.02 -17.22
C GLY A 10 -14.10 18.04 -17.58
N GLN A 11 -13.24 18.63 -16.74
CA GLN A 11 -11.78 18.59 -16.92
C GLN A 11 -11.20 17.39 -16.16
N GLU A 12 -10.36 16.61 -16.86
CA GLU A 12 -9.58 15.52 -16.27
C GLU A 12 -8.43 16.11 -15.43
N GLU A 13 -8.69 16.37 -14.15
CA GLU A 13 -7.61 16.74 -13.22
C GLU A 13 -7.01 15.46 -12.63
N LEU A 14 -5.80 15.11 -13.10
CA LEU A 14 -4.98 14.06 -12.47
C LEU A 14 -4.55 14.53 -11.08
N VAL A 15 -5.39 14.32 -10.06
CA VAL A 15 -5.00 14.59 -8.66
C VAL A 15 -3.91 13.58 -8.27
N PRO A 16 -2.63 13.98 -8.16
CA PRO A 16 -1.58 13.01 -7.88
C PRO A 16 -1.75 12.59 -6.42
N CYS A 17 -1.96 11.30 -6.15
CA CYS A 17 -1.91 10.79 -4.79
C CYS A 17 -0.51 11.13 -4.23
N LYS A 18 -0.39 12.13 -3.34
CA LYS A 18 0.92 12.58 -2.82
C LYS A 18 1.63 11.46 -2.04
N GLY A 19 2.85 11.07 -2.44
CA GLY A 19 3.67 10.03 -1.79
C GLY A 19 3.45 8.61 -2.35
N PRO A 20 4.17 7.57 -1.86
CA PRO A 20 4.00 6.19 -2.31
C PRO A 20 2.60 5.69 -1.95
N ARG A 21 1.70 5.69 -2.93
CA ARG A 21 0.29 5.34 -2.82
C ARG A 21 -0.14 4.54 -4.04
N THR A 22 -1.07 3.62 -3.85
CA THR A 22 -1.65 2.82 -4.95
C THR A 22 -3.01 3.42 -5.31
N VAL A 23 -3.21 3.69 -6.60
CA VAL A 23 -4.53 3.97 -7.16
C VAL A 23 -5.17 2.64 -7.54
N MET A 24 -6.33 2.35 -6.99
CA MET A 24 -7.12 1.17 -7.35
C MET A 24 -7.99 1.47 -8.58
N SER A 25 -8.45 0.43 -9.28
CA SER A 25 -9.29 0.58 -10.48
C SER A 25 -10.61 1.32 -10.24
N ASP A 26 -11.10 1.34 -9.00
CA ASP A 26 -12.30 2.08 -8.58
C ASP A 26 -12.03 3.58 -8.30
N GLY A 27 -10.83 4.07 -8.62
CA GLY A 27 -10.40 5.45 -8.40
C GLY A 27 -10.01 5.76 -6.95
N SER A 28 -10.05 4.78 -6.03
CA SER A 28 -9.64 5.01 -4.66
C SER A 28 -8.11 5.09 -4.51
N CYS A 29 -7.61 6.12 -3.83
CA CYS A 29 -6.21 6.18 -3.39
C CYS A 29 -6.07 5.43 -2.05
N TRP A 30 -5.04 4.58 -1.96
CA TRP A 30 -4.65 3.89 -0.73
C TRP A 30 -3.21 4.21 -0.36
N SER A 31 -2.97 4.40 0.93
CA SER A 31 -1.63 4.43 1.51
C SER A 31 -1.38 3.12 2.24
N TRP A 32 -0.24 2.50 1.96
CA TRP A 32 0.15 1.22 2.55
C TRP A 32 1.30 1.43 3.53
N ARG A 33 1.23 0.73 4.66
CA ARG A 33 2.35 0.60 5.59
C ARG A 33 2.67 -0.86 5.81
N VAL A 34 3.97 -1.17 5.91
CA VAL A 34 4.42 -2.49 6.36
C VAL A 34 4.00 -2.67 7.82
N VAL A 35 3.52 -3.86 8.16
CA VAL A 35 3.28 -4.26 9.55
C VAL A 35 4.57 -4.80 10.13
N VAL A 36 5.09 -4.12 11.15
CA VAL A 36 6.23 -4.55 11.95
C VAL A 36 5.73 -4.76 13.37
N ASP A 37 5.80 -5.99 13.88
CA ASP A 37 5.30 -6.37 15.20
C ASP A 37 6.19 -7.46 15.83
N SER A 38 5.76 -8.04 16.96
CA SER A 38 6.55 -9.03 17.69
C SER A 38 6.82 -10.32 16.92
N ASN A 39 6.06 -10.60 15.86
CA ASN A 39 6.13 -11.82 15.05
C ASN A 39 6.86 -11.60 13.71
N THR A 40 7.40 -10.41 13.46
CA THR A 40 8.12 -10.07 12.22
C THR A 40 9.52 -9.56 12.49
N ASP A 41 10.41 -9.69 11.51
CA ASP A 41 11.76 -9.09 11.56
C ASP A 41 11.70 -7.55 11.53
N GLU A 42 12.85 -6.88 11.61
CA GLU A 42 12.93 -5.41 11.57
C GLU A 42 12.40 -4.81 10.26
N ASN A 43 12.23 -5.62 9.22
CA ASN A 43 11.70 -5.24 7.92
C ASN A 43 10.24 -5.71 7.72
N GLY A 44 9.58 -6.30 8.71
CA GLY A 44 8.20 -6.77 8.64
C GLY A 44 7.99 -8.13 7.94
N TYR A 45 9.05 -8.90 7.71
CA TYR A 45 8.97 -10.25 7.15
C TYR A 45 8.67 -11.32 8.20
N GLN A 46 7.99 -12.36 7.75
CA GLN A 46 7.91 -13.66 8.41
C GLN A 46 8.42 -14.73 7.45
N TYR A 47 8.97 -15.79 8.00
CA TYR A 47 9.63 -16.86 7.26
C TYR A 47 8.97 -18.21 7.52
N ALA A 48 8.99 -19.09 6.53
CA ALA A 48 8.53 -20.45 6.66
C ALA A 48 9.28 -21.36 5.67
N MET A 49 9.19 -22.67 5.89
CA MET A 49 9.73 -23.66 4.96
C MET A 49 8.94 -23.69 3.65
N SER A 50 7.61 -23.54 3.71
CA SER A 50 6.73 -23.57 2.53
C SER A 50 5.54 -22.64 2.71
N PHE A 51 4.81 -22.36 1.63
CA PHE A 51 3.60 -21.54 1.65
C PHE A 51 2.35 -22.44 1.67
N GLY A 52 1.47 -22.28 2.67
CA GLY A 52 0.25 -23.06 2.82
C GLY A 52 -0.48 -22.80 4.14
N GLU A 53 -1.68 -23.39 4.28
CA GLU A 53 -2.55 -23.20 5.46
C GLU A 53 -1.94 -23.78 6.75
N GLY A 54 -1.08 -24.79 6.64
CA GLY A 54 -0.37 -25.40 7.77
C GLY A 54 1.05 -24.84 8.02
N SER A 55 1.45 -23.78 7.33
CA SER A 55 2.81 -23.25 7.44
C SER A 55 3.05 -22.62 8.81
N SER A 56 4.11 -23.07 9.47
CA SER A 56 4.61 -22.46 10.71
C SER A 56 5.46 -21.24 10.36
N TRP A 57 4.92 -20.05 10.65
CA TRP A 57 5.58 -18.78 10.35
C TRP A 57 6.41 -18.30 11.54
N MET A 58 7.64 -17.89 11.27
CA MET A 58 8.63 -17.51 12.27
C MET A 58 9.17 -16.10 12.00
N LYS A 59 9.62 -15.43 13.06
CA LYS A 59 10.23 -14.10 12.99
C LYS A 59 11.63 -14.14 12.38
N GLU A 60 12.45 -15.09 12.83
CA GLU A 60 13.85 -15.20 12.41
C GLU A 60 13.97 -16.17 11.23
N SER A 61 14.80 -15.82 10.26
CA SER A 61 15.14 -16.72 9.17
C SER A 61 16.18 -17.71 9.63
N ASP A 62 16.03 -18.97 9.23
CA ASP A 62 17.06 -19.99 9.35
C ASP A 62 17.41 -20.56 7.95
N VAL A 63 18.27 -21.57 7.93
CA VAL A 63 18.71 -22.24 6.69
C VAL A 63 17.61 -23.06 6.00
N TRP A 64 16.48 -23.32 6.67
CA TRP A 64 15.35 -24.11 6.16
C TRP A 64 14.19 -23.22 5.67
N CYS A 65 14.31 -21.90 5.79
CA CYS A 65 13.31 -20.94 5.32
C CYS A 65 13.43 -20.72 3.80
N TYR A 66 12.53 -21.31 3.02
CA TYR A 66 12.48 -21.11 1.56
C TYR A 66 11.50 -20.03 1.11
N VAL A 67 10.56 -19.62 1.97
CA VAL A 67 9.59 -18.58 1.66
C VAL A 67 9.56 -17.51 2.75
N ARG A 68 9.22 -16.29 2.33
CA ARG A 68 8.94 -15.17 3.24
C ARG A 68 7.67 -14.44 2.81
N ARG A 69 6.94 -13.90 3.79
CA ARG A 69 5.77 -13.03 3.54
C ARG A 69 5.90 -11.74 4.32
N ARG A 70 5.21 -10.70 3.84
CA ARG A 70 5.10 -9.41 4.52
C ARG A 70 3.65 -8.94 4.48
N VAL A 71 3.13 -8.50 5.61
CA VAL A 71 1.77 -7.98 5.71
C VAL A 71 1.80 -6.46 5.52
N PHE A 72 0.88 -5.96 4.69
CA PHE A 72 0.68 -4.54 4.47
C PHE A 72 -0.69 -4.14 4.98
N ARG A 73 -0.77 -3.03 5.72
CA ARG A 73 -2.03 -2.42 6.12
C ARG A 73 -2.32 -1.21 5.25
N GLY A 74 -3.41 -1.28 4.50
CA GLY A 74 -3.91 -0.18 3.69
C GLY A 74 -4.80 0.75 4.49
N THR A 75 -4.68 2.05 4.25
CA THR A 75 -5.65 3.06 4.68
C THR A 75 -6.16 3.80 3.45
N LYS A 76 -7.48 3.81 3.25
CA LYS A 76 -8.12 4.61 2.20
C LYS A 76 -7.91 6.09 2.53
N VAL A 77 -7.30 6.84 1.62
CA VAL A 77 -7.08 8.27 1.81
C VAL A 77 -8.12 9.05 1.00
N LYS A 78 -8.65 10.14 1.58
CA LYS A 78 -9.44 11.09 0.81
C LYS A 78 -8.53 11.73 -0.23
N ALA A 79 -8.96 11.79 -1.49
CA ALA A 79 -8.32 12.64 -2.48
C ALA A 79 -8.26 14.06 -1.89
N GLY A 80 -7.09 14.70 -1.94
CA GLY A 80 -6.98 16.07 -1.45
C GLY A 80 -7.94 16.96 -2.23
N LYS A 81 -8.69 17.84 -1.55
CA LYS A 81 -9.37 18.95 -2.23
C LYS A 81 -8.29 19.77 -2.93
N ALA A 82 -8.46 20.00 -4.23
CA ALA A 82 -7.72 21.03 -4.94
C ALA A 82 -7.85 22.33 -4.13
N SER A 83 -6.73 22.91 -3.71
CA SER A 83 -6.76 24.30 -3.25
C SER A 83 -7.00 25.14 -4.50
N PRO A 84 -8.00 26.04 -4.52
CA PRO A 84 -8.16 26.93 -5.65
C PRO A 84 -6.86 27.71 -5.78
N LEU A 85 -6.21 27.59 -6.94
CA LEU A 85 -5.14 28.49 -7.34
C LEU A 85 -5.69 29.91 -7.15
N MET A 86 -5.14 30.64 -6.18
CA MET A 86 -5.37 32.08 -6.12
C MET A 86 -4.74 32.67 -7.37
N GLU A 87 -5.58 33.03 -8.34
CA GLU A 87 -5.21 33.96 -9.41
C GLU A 87 -4.70 35.25 -8.76
N LYS A 88 -3.50 35.68 -9.18
CA LYS A 88 -2.96 37.02 -8.93
C LYS A 88 -3.17 37.86 -10.18
#